data_AF-A0A7J4XJ28-F1
#
_entry.id   AF-A0A7J4XJ28-F1
#
_cell.length_a   1.000
_cell.length_b   1.000
_cell.length_c   1.000
_cell.angle_alpha   90.00
_cell.angle_beta   90.00
_cell.angle_gamma   90.00
#
_symmetry.space_group_name_H-M   'P 1'
#
loop_
_entity.id
_entity.type
_entity.pdbx_description
1 polymer ?
#
loop_
_entity_poly.entity_id
_entity_poly.type
_entity_poly.pdbx_seq_one_letter_code
_entity_poly.pdbx_strand_id
1 'polypeptide(L)'
;MNNIFTICYSKEEANEIGHFIMRKGYEGVQNDSYRYCREAIWWAFKETKRHHSCFIYVGVRGCQMIVSRTKRGLRRNGLKYIEKKRMFYNLLSRY
;
A
#
# COMPACT_ATOMS: atom_id res chain seq x y z
N MET A 1 0.76 8.58 -13.84
CA MET A 1 0.99 8.02 -12.48
C MET A 1 0.01 6.90 -12.22
N ASN A 2 0.47 5.84 -11.55
CA ASN A 2 -0.29 4.60 -11.40
C ASN A 2 -1.28 4.67 -10.23
N ASN A 3 -2.45 4.05 -10.41
CA ASN A 3 -3.47 3.86 -9.37
C ASN A 3 -3.63 2.36 -9.10
N ILE A 4 -2.64 1.74 -8.46
CA ILE A 4 -2.57 0.29 -8.29
C ILE A 4 -2.40 -0.08 -6.82
N PHE A 5 -2.90 -1.25 -6.43
CA PHE A 5 -2.72 -1.78 -5.08
C PHE A 5 -2.55 -3.29 -5.09
N THR A 6 -1.86 -3.81 -4.08
CA THR A 6 -1.64 -5.23 -3.82
C THR A 6 -2.10 -5.59 -2.40
N ILE A 7 -2.23 -6.88 -2.14
CA ILE A 7 -2.47 -7.42 -0.79
C ILE A 7 -1.12 -7.72 -0.12
N CYS A 8 -1.04 -7.46 1.17
CA CYS A 8 0.11 -7.76 2.02
C CYS A 8 -0.37 -8.56 3.24
N TYR A 9 0.36 -9.62 3.59
CA TYR A 9 -0.01 -10.51 4.71
C TYR A 9 0.84 -10.29 5.95
N SER A 10 2.00 -9.64 5.80
CA SER A 10 2.88 -9.32 6.93
C SER A 10 3.24 -7.84 6.98
N LYS A 11 3.67 -7.41 8.17
CA LYS A 11 4.19 -6.05 8.37
C LYS A 11 5.50 -5.85 7.63
N GLU A 12 6.38 -6.85 7.57
CA GLU A 12 7.63 -6.74 6.81
C GLU A 12 7.33 -6.50 5.33
N GLU A 13 6.41 -7.29 4.77
CA GLU A 13 6.04 -7.20 3.37
C GLU A 13 5.44 -5.83 3.01
N ALA A 14 4.51 -5.34 3.85
CA ALA A 14 3.92 -4.03 3.67
C ALA A 14 4.97 -2.91 3.78
N ASN A 15 5.95 -3.06 4.69
CA ASN A 15 7.02 -2.09 4.84
C ASN A 15 7.98 -2.11 3.64
N GLU A 16 8.35 -3.28 3.13
CA GLU A 16 9.18 -3.40 1.94
C GLU A 16 8.54 -2.72 0.74
N ILE A 17 7.24 -2.96 0.53
CA ILE A 17 6.45 -2.30 -0.52
C ILE A 17 6.40 -0.79 -0.30
N GLY A 18 6.15 -0.32 0.93
CA GLY A 18 6.11 1.10 1.24
C GLY A 18 7.45 1.79 0.97
N HIS A 19 8.56 1.17 1.36
CA HIS A 19 9.90 1.69 1.10
C HIS A 19 10.20 1.72 -0.40
N PHE A 20 9.78 0.69 -1.14
CA PHE A 20 9.94 0.66 -2.59
C PHE A 20 9.17 1.79 -3.28
N ILE A 21 7.92 2.02 -2.87
CA ILE A 21 7.08 3.11 -3.37
C ILE A 21 7.75 4.46 -3.12
N MET A 22 8.21 4.73 -1.90
CA MET A 22 8.87 6.00 -1.58
C MET A 22 10.21 6.17 -2.31
N ARG A 23 11.00 5.10 -2.50
CA ARG A 23 12.25 5.15 -3.28
C ARG A 23 12.01 5.56 -4.74
N LYS A 24 10.80 5.34 -5.26
CA LYS A 24 10.39 5.75 -6.61
C LYS A 24 9.89 7.19 -6.72
N GLY A 25 9.95 7.96 -5.63
CA GLY A 25 9.51 9.36 -5.64
C GLY A 25 8.01 9.54 -5.45
N TYR A 26 7.31 8.50 -4.98
CA TYR A 26 5.93 8.65 -4.52
C TYR A 26 5.95 9.27 -3.11
N GLU A 27 5.13 10.30 -2.92
CA GLU A 27 4.91 10.97 -1.66
C GLU A 27 4.29 10.02 -0.61
N GLY A 28 4.73 10.17 0.62
CA GLY A 28 4.14 9.48 1.77
C GLY A 28 2.71 9.95 2.07
N VAL A 29 2.09 9.36 3.10
CA VAL A 29 0.74 9.71 3.55
C VAL A 29 0.65 11.18 4.00
N GLN A 30 1.72 11.72 4.60
CA GLN A 30 1.92 13.13 4.97
C GLN A 30 3.43 13.44 4.98
N ASN A 31 3.86 14.45 4.20
CA ASN A 31 5.17 15.11 4.31
C ASN A 31 6.41 14.20 4.25
N ASP A 32 6.55 13.41 3.17
CA ASP A 32 7.75 12.64 2.77
C ASP A 32 8.45 11.76 3.82
N SER A 33 7.88 11.58 5.01
CA SER A 33 8.50 10.78 6.05
C SER A 33 7.86 9.40 6.12
N TYR A 34 8.69 8.39 5.85
CA TYR A 34 8.31 6.98 5.90
C TYR A 34 7.75 6.56 7.28
N ARG A 35 8.04 7.34 8.32
CA ARG A 35 7.51 7.15 9.68
C ARG A 35 5.98 7.06 9.69
N TYR A 36 5.28 7.99 9.03
CA TYR A 36 3.81 7.97 8.98
C TYR A 36 3.26 6.82 8.13
N CYS A 37 3.97 6.45 7.06
CA CYS A 37 3.65 5.26 6.27
C CYS A 37 3.72 3.99 7.13
N ARG A 38 4.78 3.83 7.92
CA ARG A 38 4.95 2.72 8.86
C ARG A 38 3.87 2.70 9.92
N GLU A 39 3.50 3.85 10.48
CA GLU A 39 2.41 3.94 11.45
C GLU A 39 1.05 3.57 10.82
N ALA A 40 0.75 4.05 9.61
CA ALA A 40 -0.47 3.70 8.90
C ALA A 40 -0.59 2.19 8.64
N ILE A 41 0.51 1.55 8.23
CA ILE A 41 0.59 0.08 8.09
C ILE A 41 0.34 -0.60 9.45
N TRP A 42 0.97 -0.10 10.52
CA TRP A 42 0.82 -0.68 11.86
C TRP A 42 -0.62 -0.57 12.36
N TRP A 43 -1.26 0.58 12.20
CA TRP A 43 -2.66 0.81 12.57
C TRP A 43 -3.59 -0.08 11.75
N ALA A 44 -3.40 -0.19 10.43
CA ALA A 44 -4.19 -1.06 9.57
C ALA A 44 -4.11 -2.54 9.99
N PHE A 45 -2.92 -3.02 10.37
CA PHE A 45 -2.74 -4.37 10.91
C PHE A 45 -3.38 -4.54 12.30
N LYS A 46 -3.31 -3.53 13.15
CA LYS A 46 -3.93 -3.55 14.48
C LYS A 46 -5.45 -3.62 14.38
N GLU A 47 -6.05 -2.89 13.45
CA GLU A 47 -7.49 -2.93 13.19
C GLU A 47 -7.94 -4.23 12.53
N THR A 48 -7.20 -4.73 11.53
CA THR A 48 -7.56 -5.99 10.85
C THR A 48 -7.51 -7.19 11.80
N LYS A 49 -6.54 -7.23 12.73
CA LYS A 49 -6.50 -8.22 13.81
C LYS A 49 -7.76 -8.22 14.68
N ARG A 50 -8.37 -7.06 14.95
CA ARG A 50 -9.65 -6.97 15.68
C ARG A 50 -10.81 -7.62 14.93
N HIS A 51 -10.71 -7.70 13.62
CA HIS A 51 -11.71 -8.32 12.73
C HIS A 51 -11.29 -9.71 12.25
N HIS A 52 -10.37 -10.39 12.96
CA HIS A 52 -9.84 -11.72 12.60
C HIS A 52 -9.29 -11.83 11.17
N SER A 53 -8.88 -10.70 10.58
CA SER A 53 -8.28 -10.63 9.26
C SER A 53 -6.78 -10.38 9.41
N CYS A 54 -5.95 -11.14 8.69
CA CYS A 54 -4.48 -11.06 8.77
C CYS A 54 -3.85 -10.41 7.54
N PHE A 55 -4.61 -9.62 6.78
CA PHE A 55 -4.12 -8.98 5.56
C PHE A 55 -4.55 -7.52 5.49
N ILE A 56 -3.72 -6.73 4.80
CA ILE A 56 -4.01 -5.35 4.45
C ILE A 56 -3.78 -5.16 2.95
N TYR A 57 -4.26 -4.04 2.42
CA TYR A 57 -3.99 -3.62 1.06
C TYR A 57 -3.11 -2.39 1.06
N VAL A 58 -2.03 -2.42 0.29
CA VAL A 58 -1.08 -1.32 0.13
C VAL A 58 -0.99 -0.98 -1.35
N GLY A 59 -0.96 0.30 -1.67
CA GLY A 59 -0.90 0.74 -3.05
C GLY A 59 -0.50 2.20 -3.18
N VAL A 60 -0.70 2.71 -4.39
CA VAL A 60 -0.48 4.09 -4.76
C VAL A 60 -1.71 4.66 -5.45
N ARG A 61 -1.98 5.93 -5.20
CA ARG A 61 -2.98 6.73 -5.89
C ARG A 61 -2.30 8.03 -6.33
N GLY A 62 -2.06 8.20 -7.63
CA GLY A 62 -1.29 9.32 -8.14
C GLY A 62 0.14 9.28 -7.61
N CYS A 63 0.54 10.30 -6.84
CA CYS A 63 1.82 10.34 -6.13
C CYS A 63 1.77 9.70 -4.75
N GLN A 64 0.59 9.43 -4.18
CA GLN A 64 0.48 9.16 -2.74
C GLN A 64 0.35 7.68 -2.43
N MET A 65 1.07 7.23 -1.40
CA MET A 65 0.88 5.90 -0.85
C MET A 65 -0.48 5.79 -0.14
N ILE A 66 -1.20 4.69 -0.36
CA ILE A 66 -2.46 4.38 0.31
C ILE A 66 -2.41 3.02 1.02
N VAL A 67 -2.98 2.96 2.22
CA VAL A 67 -3.17 1.74 2.99
C VAL A 67 -4.66 1.59 3.28
N SER A 68 -5.22 0.41 3.06
CA SER A 68 -6.62 0.12 3.37
C SER A 68 -6.82 -1.32 3.81
N ARG A 69 -7.87 -1.53 4.59
CA ARG A 69 -8.33 -2.84 5.04
C ARG A 69 -9.31 -3.52 4.06
N THR A 70 -9.92 -2.77 3.14
CA THR A 70 -10.95 -3.31 2.25
C THR A 70 -10.62 -3.13 0.76
N LYS A 71 -10.66 -4.24 0.02
CA LYS A 71 -10.54 -4.24 -1.45
C LYS A 71 -11.64 -3.40 -2.12
N ARG A 72 -12.86 -3.47 -1.59
CA ARG A 72 -14.04 -2.77 -2.15
C ARG A 72 -13.88 -1.25 -2.06
N GLY A 73 -13.35 -0.73 -0.96
CA GLY A 73 -13.09 0.71 -0.81
C GLY A 73 -12.08 1.23 -1.82
N LEU A 74 -10.97 0.50 -2.01
CA LEU A 74 -9.95 0.87 -3.00
C LEU A 74 -10.46 0.81 -4.45
N ARG A 75 -11.29 -0.19 -4.78
CA ARG A 75 -11.91 -0.27 -6.11
C ARG A 75 -12.88 0.87 -6.39
N ARG A 76 -13.68 1.29 -5.39
CA ARG A 76 -14.56 2.47 -5.53
C ARG A 76 -13.79 3.76 -5.78
N ASN A 77 -12.57 3.84 -5.25
CA ASN A 77 -11.66 4.97 -5.48
C ASN A 77 -10.92 4.91 -6.83
N GLY A 78 -11.24 3.93 -7.70
CA GLY A 78 -10.66 3.80 -9.04
C GLY A 78 -9.29 3.11 -9.08
N LEU A 79 -8.84 2.48 -7.99
CA LEU A 79 -7.57 1.76 -7.98
C LEU A 79 -7.73 0.35 -8.56
N LYS A 80 -6.71 -0.11 -9.29
CA LYS A 80 -6.64 -1.44 -9.88
C LYS A 80 -5.89 -2.41 -8.96
N TYR A 81 -6.51 -3.55 -8.67
CA TYR A 81 -5.90 -4.61 -7.87
C TYR A 81 -4.91 -5.40 -8.73
N ILE A 82 -3.67 -5.53 -8.25
CA ILE A 82 -2.63 -6.38 -8.81
C ILE A 82 -2.37 -7.51 -7.82
N GLU A 83 -2.67 -8.74 -8.22
CA GLU A 83 -2.51 -9.92 -7.37
C GLU A 83 -1.05 -10.40 -7.34
N LYS A 84 -0.38 -10.38 -8.50
CA LYS A 84 1.01 -10.81 -8.61
C LYS A 84 1.94 -9.68 -8.19
N LYS A 85 2.60 -9.82 -7.04
CA LYS A 85 3.57 -8.81 -6.52
C LYS A 85 4.64 -8.43 -7.54
N ARG A 86 5.18 -9.40 -8.28
CA ARG A 86 6.16 -9.12 -9.37
C ARG A 86 5.64 -8.10 -10.39
N MET A 87 4.37 -8.24 -10.79
CA MET A 87 3.74 -7.29 -11.71
C MET A 87 3.54 -5.92 -11.05
N PHE A 88 3.22 -5.90 -9.76
CA PHE A 88 3.07 -4.66 -8.99
C PHE A 88 4.40 -3.86 -8.98
N TYR A 89 5.50 -4.51 -8.61
CA TYR A 89 6.83 -3.88 -8.65
C TYR A 89 7.24 -3.43 -10.06
N ASN A 90 6.99 -4.26 -11.09
CA ASN A 90 7.30 -3.90 -12.48
C ASN A 90 6.51 -2.67 -12.96
N LEU A 91 5.23 -2.57 -12.60
CA LEU A 91 4.39 -1.43 -12.95
C LEU A 91 4.86 -0.15 -12.24
N LEU A 92 5.27 -0.26 -10.98
CA LEU A 92 5.84 0.86 -10.22
C LEU A 92 7.25 1.24 -10.69
N SER A 93 8.03 0.30 -11.24
CA SER A 93 9.42 0.56 -11.67
C SER A 93 9.55 1.18 -13.06
N ARG A 94 8.50 1.17 -13.87
CA ARG A 94 8.47 1.82 -15.19
C ARG A 94 8.32 3.34 -15.12
N TYR A 95 8.11 3.86 -13.93
CA TYR A 95 8.19 5.28 -13.58
C TYR A 95 9.32 5.47 -12.57
#